data_AF-A0A1V0PQJ9-F1
#
_entry.id   AF-A0A1V0PQJ9-F1
#
_cell.length_a   1.000
_cell.length_b   1.000
_cell.length_c   1.000
_cell.angle_alpha   90.00
_cell.angle_beta   90.00
_cell.angle_gamma   90.00
#
_symmetry.space_group_name_H-M   'P 1'
#
loop_
_entity.id
_entity.type
_entity.pdbx_description
1 polymer ?
#
loop_
_entity_poly.entity_id
_entity_poly.type
_entity_poly.pdbx_seq_one_letter_code
_entity_poly.pdbx_strand_id
1 'polypeptide(L)'
;MGYLGRTASAGYDDALQAAVQSFQYEHGLTPDGVAGPGTLDEINVSAEDRLKQVLVAMERERWLGDDRGGRHVLVNITDFHARIIEDGQVVFETRSVVGKKRPDHRTPEFSDVMEHMIINPSWHVPRSIVVKEYLPQMQANPEAARHIQLIDARAVWSVAVRLISANTTRATSRST
;
A
#
# COMPACT_ATOMS: atom_id res chain seq x y z
N MET A 1 -30.24 3.15 5.75
CA MET A 1 -29.00 2.54 6.27
C MET A 1 -29.24 1.27 7.08
N GLY A 2 -30.36 1.10 7.80
CA GLY A 2 -30.78 -0.24 8.28
C GLY A 2 -29.96 -0.87 9.41
N TYR A 3 -28.84 -0.27 9.82
CA TYR A 3 -27.96 -0.78 10.88
C TYR A 3 -28.59 -0.83 12.28
N LEU A 4 -29.60 0.01 12.55
CA LEU A 4 -30.28 0.07 13.83
C LEU A 4 -31.79 0.17 13.61
N GLY A 5 -32.55 -0.66 14.33
CA GLY A 5 -34.00 -0.50 14.44
C GLY A 5 -34.38 0.78 15.18
N ARG A 6 -35.63 1.24 15.04
CA ARG A 6 -36.10 2.40 15.82
C ARG A 6 -36.04 2.06 17.31
N THR A 7 -35.23 2.79 18.07
CA THR A 7 -35.11 2.68 19.52
C THR A 7 -35.37 4.03 20.16
N ALA A 8 -35.94 4.04 21.38
CA ALA A 8 -36.16 5.24 22.19
C ALA A 8 -35.04 5.47 23.22
N SER A 9 -34.00 4.63 23.19
CA SER A 9 -32.80 4.78 24.02
C SER A 9 -32.07 6.08 23.65
N ALA A 10 -31.81 6.93 24.66
CA ALA A 10 -31.04 8.16 24.50
C ALA A 10 -29.53 7.96 24.73
N GLY A 11 -29.12 6.75 25.13
CA GLY A 11 -27.74 6.42 25.48
C GLY A 11 -27.02 5.69 24.36
N TYR A 12 -25.69 5.70 24.42
CA TYR A 12 -24.84 4.86 23.59
C TYR A 12 -24.81 3.44 24.18
N ASP A 13 -25.79 2.62 23.82
CA ASP A 13 -25.94 1.24 24.30
C ASP A 13 -25.28 0.21 23.37
N ASP A 14 -25.24 -1.05 23.80
CA ASP A 14 -24.60 -2.15 23.06
C ASP A 14 -25.20 -2.33 21.65
N ALA A 15 -26.50 -2.06 21.49
CA ALA A 15 -27.17 -2.16 20.19
C ALA A 15 -26.71 -1.05 19.23
N LEU A 16 -26.60 0.19 19.73
CA LEU A 16 -26.04 1.30 18.94
C LEU A 16 -24.55 1.05 18.64
N GLN A 17 -23.78 0.54 19.59
CA GLN A 17 -22.37 0.21 19.36
C GLN A 17 -22.20 -0.83 18.24
N ALA A 18 -22.98 -1.92 18.27
CA ALA A 18 -22.96 -2.94 17.22
C ALA A 18 -23.38 -2.38 15.85
N ALA A 19 -24.37 -1.48 15.83
CA ALA A 19 -24.79 -0.80 14.61
C ALA A 19 -23.68 0.10 14.04
N VAL A 20 -22.96 0.83 14.91
CA VAL A 20 -21.82 1.67 14.51
C VAL A 20 -20.66 0.82 14.01
N GLN A 21 -20.35 -0.31 14.67
CA GLN A 21 -19.32 -1.24 14.18
C GLN A 21 -19.66 -1.81 12.80
N SER A 22 -20.92 -2.18 12.58
CA SER A 22 -21.40 -2.67 11.28
C SER A 22 -21.28 -1.58 10.20
N PHE A 23 -21.70 -0.36 10.51
CA PHE A 23 -21.52 0.79 9.63
C PHE A 23 -20.05 1.03 9.30
N GLN A 24 -19.18 1.06 10.31
CA GLN A 24 -17.74 1.27 10.13
C GLN A 24 -17.13 0.20 9.23
N TYR A 25 -17.46 -1.08 9.47
CA TYR A 25 -16.99 -2.19 8.66
C TYR A 25 -17.40 -2.04 7.19
N GLU A 26 -18.67 -1.76 6.92
CA GLU A 26 -19.18 -1.60 5.55
C GLU A 26 -18.61 -0.37 4.83
N HIS A 27 -18.21 0.66 5.56
CA HIS A 27 -17.61 1.87 4.99
C HIS A 27 -16.07 1.85 5.01
N GLY A 28 -15.45 0.70 5.34
CA GLY A 28 -14.00 0.54 5.33
C GLY A 28 -13.26 1.33 6.43
N LEU A 29 -13.96 1.70 7.50
CA LEU A 29 -13.39 2.30 8.70
C LEU A 29 -12.94 1.20 9.69
N THR A 30 -12.09 1.56 10.64
CA THR A 30 -11.78 0.66 11.77
C THR A 30 -13.06 0.42 12.58
N PRO A 31 -13.53 -0.82 12.74
CA PRO A 31 -14.79 -1.12 13.44
C PRO A 31 -14.59 -1.14 14.96
N ASP A 32 -14.18 -0.02 15.53
CA ASP A 32 -13.95 0.15 16.97
C ASP A 32 -15.24 0.42 17.77
N GLY A 33 -16.34 0.72 17.09
CA GLY A 33 -17.60 1.11 17.71
C GLY A 33 -17.55 2.50 18.33
N VAL A 34 -16.62 3.36 17.92
CA VAL A 34 -16.51 4.74 18.37
C VAL A 34 -16.97 5.67 17.25
N ALA A 35 -17.98 6.50 17.54
CA ALA A 35 -18.45 7.55 16.64
C ALA A 35 -17.49 8.76 16.63
N GLY A 36 -16.22 8.53 16.28
CA GLY A 36 -15.21 9.57 16.14
C GLY A 36 -15.40 10.44 14.89
N PRO A 37 -14.51 11.42 14.65
CA PRO A 37 -14.63 12.36 13.52
C PRO A 37 -14.80 11.65 12.18
N GLY A 38 -14.00 10.62 11.88
CA GLY A 38 -14.11 9.89 10.62
C GLY A 38 -15.44 9.16 10.44
N THR A 39 -15.99 8.58 11.52
CA THR A 39 -17.32 7.94 11.49
C THR A 39 -18.41 8.99 11.24
N LEU A 40 -18.33 10.15 11.91
CA LEU A 40 -19.31 11.23 11.75
C LEU A 40 -19.25 11.87 10.38
N ASP A 41 -18.05 12.10 9.84
CA ASP A 41 -17.85 12.62 8.49
C ASP A 41 -18.51 11.70 7.45
N GLU A 42 -18.31 10.39 7.59
CA GLU A 42 -18.86 9.37 6.69
C GLU A 42 -20.40 9.27 6.77
N ILE A 43 -20.97 9.38 7.97
CA ILE A 43 -22.43 9.41 8.19
C ILE A 43 -23.05 10.65 7.54
N ASN A 44 -22.35 11.78 7.57
CA ASN A 44 -22.86 13.06 7.07
C ASN A 44 -22.70 13.24 5.54
N VAL A 45 -22.16 12.24 4.82
CA VAL A 45 -22.12 12.28 3.35
C VAL A 45 -23.53 12.17 2.80
N SER A 46 -23.93 13.15 1.98
CA SER A 46 -25.25 13.23 1.37
C SER A 46 -25.54 12.05 0.42
N ALA A 47 -26.81 11.70 0.25
CA ALA A 47 -27.22 10.65 -0.68
C ALA A 47 -26.84 11.01 -2.13
N GLU A 48 -26.90 12.30 -2.48
CA GLU A 48 -26.49 12.83 -3.78
C GLU A 48 -24.99 12.62 -4.03
N ASP A 49 -24.14 12.83 -3.03
CA ASP A 49 -22.70 12.60 -3.16
C ASP A 49 -22.35 11.11 -3.22
N ARG A 50 -23.06 10.26 -2.46
CA ARG A 50 -22.96 8.80 -2.60
C ARG A 50 -23.34 8.34 -4.00
N LEU A 51 -24.41 8.89 -4.57
CA LEU A 51 -24.84 8.55 -5.92
C LEU A 51 -23.75 8.89 -6.95
N LYS A 52 -23.09 10.05 -6.83
CA LYS A 52 -21.96 10.41 -7.71
C LYS A 52 -20.82 9.40 -7.60
N GLN A 53 -20.49 8.95 -6.39
CA GLN A 53 -19.46 7.92 -6.18
C GLN A 53 -19.83 6.59 -6.85
N VAL A 54 -21.09 6.15 -6.71
CA VAL A 54 -21.60 4.94 -7.36
C VAL A 54 -21.52 5.06 -8.89
N LEU A 55 -21.92 6.19 -9.47
CA LEU A 55 -21.83 6.43 -10.91
C LEU A 55 -20.39 6.33 -11.43
N VAL A 56 -19.43 6.90 -10.70
CA VAL A 56 -18.01 6.79 -11.04
C VAL A 56 -17.52 5.35 -10.94
N ALA A 57 -17.93 4.60 -9.91
CA ALA A 57 -17.57 3.19 -9.75
C ALA A 57 -18.14 2.33 -10.89
N MET A 58 -19.39 2.58 -11.30
CA MET A 58 -20.01 1.90 -12.44
C MET A 58 -19.27 2.15 -13.76
N GLU A 59 -18.84 3.39 -14.00
CA GLU A 59 -18.06 3.71 -15.21
C GLU A 59 -16.67 3.05 -15.16
N ARG A 60 -16.04 2.94 -13.98
CA ARG A 60 -14.78 2.19 -13.82
C ARG A 60 -14.94 0.71 -14.10
N GLU A 61 -16.01 0.07 -13.60
CA GLU A 61 -16.27 -1.35 -13.92
C GLU A 61 -16.47 -1.56 -15.42
N ARG A 62 -17.18 -0.64 -16.10
CA ARG A 62 -17.32 -0.68 -17.57
C ARG A 62 -15.96 -0.63 -18.28
N TRP A 63 -14.99 0.13 -17.77
CA TRP A 63 -13.68 0.29 -18.40
C TRP A 63 -12.74 -0.91 -18.14
N LEU A 64 -13.00 -1.71 -17.11
CA LEU A 64 -12.22 -2.92 -16.80
C LEU A 64 -12.49 -4.06 -17.80
N GLY A 65 -13.55 -3.97 -18.61
CA GLY A 65 -13.91 -4.96 -19.64
C GLY A 65 -14.57 -6.23 -19.09
N ASP A 66 -15.31 -6.93 -19.95
CA ASP A 66 -16.14 -8.07 -19.57
C ASP A 66 -15.40 -9.42 -19.52
N ASP A 67 -14.27 -9.57 -20.21
CA ASP A 67 -13.56 -10.85 -20.31
C ASP A 67 -12.31 -10.89 -19.44
N ARG A 68 -12.46 -11.39 -18.20
CA ARG A 68 -11.37 -11.69 -17.27
C ARG A 68 -11.00 -13.18 -17.29
N GLY A 69 -11.62 -13.98 -18.16
CA GLY A 69 -11.53 -15.43 -18.15
C GLY A 69 -12.14 -16.09 -16.90
N GLY A 70 -12.20 -17.42 -16.91
CA GLY A 70 -12.76 -18.22 -15.82
C GLY A 70 -11.97 -18.10 -14.51
N ARG A 71 -10.68 -17.76 -14.56
CA ARG A 71 -9.85 -17.57 -13.37
C ARG A 71 -8.95 -16.35 -13.48
N HIS A 72 -9.02 -15.44 -12.51
CA HIS A 72 -8.24 -14.20 -12.50
C HIS A 72 -7.92 -13.70 -11.09
N VAL A 73 -6.94 -12.78 -11.02
CA VAL A 73 -6.61 -12.04 -9.80
C VAL A 73 -7.22 -10.65 -9.90
N LEU A 74 -8.04 -10.27 -8.93
CA LEU A 74 -8.62 -8.94 -8.82
C LEU A 74 -8.02 -8.21 -7.62
N VAL A 75 -7.37 -7.08 -7.87
CA VAL A 75 -6.85 -6.20 -6.81
C VAL A 75 -7.68 -4.92 -6.80
N ASN A 76 -8.44 -4.71 -5.73
CA ASN A 76 -9.17 -3.47 -5.56
C ASN A 76 -8.35 -2.51 -4.68
N ILE A 77 -7.86 -1.45 -5.30
CA ILE A 77 -6.98 -0.47 -4.65
C ILE A 77 -7.73 0.30 -3.54
N THR A 78 -9.04 0.46 -3.68
CA THR A 78 -9.86 1.25 -2.74
C THR A 78 -10.33 0.46 -1.53
N ASP A 79 -10.47 -0.86 -1.64
CA ASP A 79 -10.84 -1.74 -0.52
C ASP A 79 -9.61 -2.39 0.15
N PHE A 80 -8.40 -2.23 -0.42
CA PHE A 80 -7.15 -2.83 0.05
C PHE A 80 -7.16 -4.38 0.07
N HIS A 81 -7.87 -5.03 -0.85
CA HIS A 81 -7.89 -6.49 -0.97
C HIS A 81 -7.42 -6.97 -2.34
N ALA A 82 -6.78 -8.14 -2.33
CA ALA A 82 -6.48 -8.94 -3.50
C ALA A 82 -7.25 -10.25 -3.39
N ARG A 83 -7.97 -10.61 -4.46
CA ARG A 83 -8.82 -11.79 -4.54
C ARG A 83 -8.44 -12.64 -5.74
N ILE A 84 -8.50 -13.96 -5.59
CA ILE A 84 -8.49 -14.90 -6.71
C ILE A 84 -9.94 -15.31 -6.95
N ILE A 85 -10.42 -15.08 -8.16
CA ILE A 85 -11.77 -15.42 -8.59
C ILE A 85 -11.67 -16.59 -9.57
N GLU A 86 -12.50 -17.62 -9.36
CA GLU A 86 -12.65 -18.78 -10.23
C GLU A 86 -14.14 -19.03 -10.46
N ASP A 87 -14.57 -19.02 -11.72
CA ASP A 87 -15.98 -19.14 -12.17
C ASP A 87 -16.96 -18.23 -11.40
N GLY A 88 -16.52 -17.00 -11.12
CA GLY A 88 -17.27 -15.99 -10.38
C GLY A 88 -17.27 -16.14 -8.86
N GLN A 89 -16.58 -17.14 -8.31
CA GLN A 89 -16.44 -17.37 -6.87
C GLN A 89 -15.07 -16.93 -6.36
N VAL A 90 -15.01 -16.31 -5.18
CA VAL A 90 -13.74 -15.97 -4.52
C VAL A 90 -13.16 -17.24 -3.89
N VAL A 91 -12.04 -17.72 -4.43
CA VAL A 91 -11.34 -18.91 -3.92
C VAL A 91 -10.20 -18.57 -2.95
N PHE A 92 -9.73 -17.33 -2.97
CA PHE A 92 -8.72 -16.81 -2.04
C PHE A 92 -8.86 -15.30 -1.89
N GLU A 93 -8.63 -14.80 -0.68
CA GLU A 93 -8.64 -13.37 -0.37
C GLU A 93 -7.53 -13.02 0.62
N THR A 94 -6.86 -11.89 0.38
CA THR A 94 -5.88 -11.32 1.30
C THR A 94 -5.93 -9.80 1.28
N ARG A 95 -5.48 -9.19 2.39
CA ARG A 95 -5.20 -7.75 2.42
C ARG A 95 -4.00 -7.43 1.52
N SER A 96 -4.07 -6.29 0.84
CA SER A 96 -3.06 -5.75 -0.05
C SER A 96 -2.54 -4.42 0.49
N VAL A 97 -1.24 -4.17 0.28
CA VAL A 97 -0.62 -2.88 0.58
C VAL A 97 -0.42 -2.14 -0.72
N VAL A 98 -1.05 -0.97 -0.83
CA VAL A 98 -0.97 -0.13 -2.02
C VAL A 98 -0.10 1.09 -1.79
N GLY A 99 0.33 1.69 -2.88
CA GLY A 99 1.16 2.89 -2.88
C GLY A 99 0.48 4.10 -2.23
N LYS A 100 1.28 5.05 -1.74
CA LYS A 100 0.78 6.27 -1.08
C LYS A 100 -0.06 7.11 -2.07
N LYS A 101 -1.02 7.88 -1.56
CA LYS A 101 -1.82 8.88 -2.31
C LYS A 101 -0.98 10.09 -2.75
N ARG A 102 0.17 9.87 -3.38
CA ARG A 102 1.03 10.86 -4.02
C ARG A 102 1.25 10.45 -5.47
N PRO A 103 1.29 11.39 -6.43
CA PRO A 103 1.38 11.05 -7.85
C PRO A 103 2.55 10.11 -8.21
N ASP A 104 3.67 10.23 -7.49
CA ASP A 104 4.91 9.47 -7.70
C ASP A 104 4.96 8.12 -6.96
N HIS A 105 3.96 7.81 -6.12
CA HIS A 105 3.92 6.59 -5.31
C HIS A 105 2.60 5.82 -5.41
N ARG A 106 1.65 6.24 -6.26
CA ARG A 106 0.35 5.57 -6.40
C ARG A 106 0.51 4.26 -7.16
N THR A 107 -0.18 3.21 -6.70
CA THR A 107 -0.34 1.97 -7.49
C THR A 107 -1.12 2.30 -8.77
N PRO A 108 -0.56 2.03 -9.97
CA PRO A 108 -1.26 2.29 -11.22
C PRO A 108 -2.43 1.30 -11.40
N GLU A 109 -3.46 1.74 -12.12
CA GLU A 109 -4.58 0.89 -12.55
C GLU A 109 -4.22 0.29 -13.92
N PHE A 110 -4.21 -1.03 -14.03
CA PHE A 110 -3.90 -1.76 -15.26
C PHE A 110 -4.52 -3.16 -15.26
N SER A 111 -4.54 -3.81 -16.43
CA SER A 111 -4.93 -5.21 -16.62
C SER A 111 -3.85 -5.90 -17.46
N ASP A 112 -3.40 -7.07 -17.03
CA ASP A 112 -2.38 -7.85 -17.72
C ASP A 112 -2.45 -9.34 -17.30
N VAL A 113 -1.74 -10.21 -18.02
CA VAL A 113 -1.69 -11.65 -17.76
C VAL A 113 -0.47 -11.99 -16.91
N MET A 114 -0.66 -12.72 -15.81
CA MET A 114 0.44 -13.24 -15.01
C MET A 114 1.15 -14.38 -15.74
N GLU A 115 2.36 -14.13 -16.24
CA GLU A 115 3.13 -15.11 -17.00
C GLU A 115 3.79 -16.20 -16.13
N HIS A 116 4.32 -15.81 -14.96
CA HIS A 116 5.04 -16.71 -14.08
C HIS A 116 5.05 -16.23 -12.64
N MET A 117 5.34 -17.14 -11.71
CA MET A 117 5.52 -16.86 -10.29
C MET A 117 6.95 -17.23 -9.87
N ILE A 118 7.66 -16.29 -9.25
CA ILE A 118 9.00 -16.51 -8.71
C ILE A 118 8.87 -16.76 -7.21
N ILE A 119 9.31 -17.94 -6.76
CA ILE A 119 9.42 -18.25 -5.33
C ILE A 119 10.76 -17.73 -4.83
N ASN A 120 10.75 -17.00 -3.71
CA ASN A 120 11.93 -16.36 -3.11
C ASN A 120 12.69 -15.45 -4.09
N PRO A 121 12.03 -14.40 -4.63
CA PRO A 121 12.69 -13.48 -5.55
C PRO A 121 13.78 -12.67 -4.83
N SER A 122 14.87 -12.37 -5.54
CA SER A 122 15.80 -11.32 -5.13
C SER A 122 15.19 -9.95 -5.42
N TRP A 123 15.25 -9.02 -4.46
CA TRP A 123 14.74 -7.67 -4.66
C TRP A 123 15.85 -6.71 -5.12
N HIS A 124 15.75 -6.26 -6.36
CA HIS A 124 16.57 -5.16 -6.87
C HIS A 124 15.96 -3.83 -6.42
N VAL A 125 16.54 -3.23 -5.39
CA VAL A 125 16.05 -1.98 -4.81
C VAL A 125 16.09 -0.87 -5.86
N PRO A 126 14.96 -0.20 -6.17
CA PRO A 126 14.93 0.91 -7.10
C PRO A 126 15.88 2.04 -6.67
N ARG A 127 16.53 2.68 -7.66
CA ARG A 127 17.51 3.76 -7.42
C ARG A 127 16.98 4.88 -6.53
N SER A 128 15.70 5.22 -6.67
CA SER A 128 15.06 6.26 -5.85
C SER A 128 15.10 5.93 -4.35
N ILE A 129 14.87 4.68 -3.96
CA ILE A 129 14.93 4.21 -2.57
C ILE A 129 16.38 4.17 -2.09
N VAL A 130 17.30 3.64 -2.91
CA VAL A 130 18.73 3.61 -2.58
C VAL A 130 19.25 5.02 -2.26
N VAL A 131 18.95 6.00 -3.11
CA VAL A 131 19.46 7.38 -2.96
C VAL A 131 18.78 8.13 -1.82
N LYS A 132 17.46 7.95 -1.64
CA LYS A 132 16.69 8.74 -0.66
C LYS A 132 16.70 8.14 0.75
N GLU A 133 16.83 6.83 0.88
CA GLU A 133 16.66 6.14 2.16
C GLU A 133 17.96 5.50 2.65
N TYR A 134 18.59 4.65 1.82
CA TYR A 134 19.76 3.88 2.25
C TYR A 134 21.07 4.70 2.23
N LEU A 135 21.32 5.48 1.18
CA LEU A 135 22.57 6.22 1.02
C LEU A 135 22.85 7.19 2.20
N PRO A 136 21.87 7.99 2.69
CA PRO A 136 22.11 8.83 3.87
C PRO A 136 22.44 8.02 5.13
N GLN A 137 21.80 6.86 5.31
CA GLN A 137 22.07 5.97 6.46
C GLN A 137 23.48 5.37 6.38
N MET A 138 23.91 4.97 5.17
CA MET A 138 25.25 4.41 4.94
C MET A 138 26.36 5.46 5.07
N GLN A 139 26.09 6.72 4.69
CA GLN A 139 27.01 7.84 4.93
C GLN A 139 27.20 8.11 6.42
N ALA A 140 26.15 7.95 7.23
CA ALA A 140 26.22 8.11 8.68
C ALA A 140 26.86 6.90 9.38
N ASN A 141 26.55 5.69 8.93
CA ASN A 141 27.10 4.43 9.43
C ASN A 141 27.28 3.45 8.26
N PRO A 142 28.52 3.15 7.85
CA PRO A 142 28.79 2.21 6.76
C PRO A 142 28.17 0.82 6.95
N GLU A 143 27.88 0.43 8.19
CA GLU A 143 27.34 -0.88 8.54
C GLU A 143 25.79 -0.92 8.58
N ALA A 144 25.10 0.17 8.26
CA ALA A 144 23.65 0.28 8.37
C ALA A 144 22.87 -0.66 7.43
N ALA A 145 23.46 -1.08 6.30
CA ALA A 145 22.78 -1.84 5.25
C ALA A 145 23.55 -3.10 4.82
N ARG A 146 24.14 -3.85 5.76
CA ARG A 146 24.94 -5.07 5.50
C ARG A 146 24.25 -6.15 4.66
N HIS A 147 22.91 -6.17 4.64
CA HIS A 147 22.12 -7.13 3.86
C HIS A 147 21.94 -6.70 2.39
N ILE A 148 22.36 -5.49 2.01
CA ILE A 148 22.27 -4.98 0.65
C ILE A 148 23.61 -5.19 -0.05
N GLN A 149 23.57 -5.86 -1.19
CA GLN A 149 24.73 -6.00 -2.07
C GLN A 149 24.76 -4.83 -3.05
N LEU A 150 25.83 -4.02 -3.01
CA LEU A 150 26.07 -2.97 -3.99
C LEU A 150 26.76 -3.57 -5.22
N ILE A 151 26.14 -3.40 -6.38
CA ILE A 151 26.64 -3.90 -7.66
C ILE A 151 26.82 -2.70 -8.59
N ASP A 152 28.03 -2.51 -9.12
CA ASP A 152 28.31 -1.51 -10.16
C ASP A 152 27.82 -2.04 -11.52
N ALA A 153 27.17 -1.19 -12.30
CA ALA A 153 26.63 -1.52 -13.64
C ALA A 153 27.71 -1.99 -14.64
N ARG A 154 28.99 -1.87 -14.30
CA ARG A 154 30.15 -2.31 -15.10
C ARG A 154 30.87 -3.55 -14.57
N ALA A 155 30.48 -4.09 -13.41
CA ALA A 155 31.24 -5.15 -12.76
C ALA A 155 30.73 -6.55 -13.12
N VAL A 156 31.55 -7.27 -13.90
CA VAL A 156 31.72 -8.72 -13.77
C VAL A 156 32.05 -9.01 -12.29
N TRP A 157 31.41 -10.01 -11.69
CA TRP A 157 31.54 -10.43 -10.29
C TRP A 157 32.87 -10.05 -9.63
N SER A 158 32.87 -8.98 -8.84
CA SER A 158 33.96 -8.69 -7.90
C SER A 158 33.39 -8.01 -6.67
N VAL A 159 33.27 -8.79 -5.58
CA VAL A 159 33.06 -8.24 -4.24
C VAL A 159 34.32 -7.49 -3.86
N ALA A 160 34.24 -6.16 -3.79
CA ALA A 160 35.24 -5.32 -3.15
C ALA A 160 34.52 -4.18 -2.43
N VAL A 161 34.20 -4.41 -1.15
CA VAL A 161 33.96 -3.31 -0.22
C VAL A 161 35.31 -2.63 0.02
N ARG A 162 35.61 -1.58 -0.74
CA ARG A 162 36.65 -0.62 -0.37
C ARG A 162 35.98 0.59 0.25
N LEU A 163 36.05 0.66 1.58
CA LEU A 163 35.83 1.90 2.32
C LEU A 163 36.86 2.93 1.84
N ILE A 164 36.41 3.97 1.13
CA ILE A 164 37.25 5.13 0.84
C ILE A 164 37.27 5.98 2.12
N SER A 165 38.38 5.91 2.85
CA SER A 165 38.67 6.76 4.01
C SER A 165 38.73 8.22 3.58
N ALA A 166 37.73 9.01 3.98
CA ALA A 166 37.84 10.47 3.98
C ALA A 166 38.60 10.89 5.25
N ASN A 167 39.91 11.15 5.12
CA ASN A 167 40.59 12.03 6.06
C ASN A 167 41.79 12.71 5.37
N THR A 168 41.53 13.83 4.71
CA THR A 168 42.59 14.79 4.35
C THR A 168 42.49 15.95 5.32
N THR A 169 43.30 15.96 6.39
CA THR A 169 43.73 17.19 7.07
C THR A 169 45.08 17.02 7.80
N ARG A 170 46.12 17.68 7.25
CA ARG A 170 47.39 18.22 7.84
C ARG A 170 48.34 17.24 8.57
N ALA A 171 49.67 17.39 8.65
CA ALA A 171 50.54 18.56 8.72
C ALA A 171 52.02 18.20 8.39
N THR A 172 52.75 19.20 7.90
CA THR A 172 54.20 19.53 7.98
C THR A 172 55.27 18.54 8.49
N SER A 173 56.42 18.48 7.81
CA SER A 173 57.75 18.68 8.44
C SER A 173 58.80 19.23 7.45
N ARG A 174 59.75 19.98 8.00
CA ARG A 174 60.87 20.70 7.35
C ARG A 174 62.16 19.84 7.37
N SER A 175 63.18 20.37 6.66
CA SER A 175 64.63 20.11 6.68
C SER A 175 65.16 18.83 6.03
N THR A 176 66.01 18.95 4.99
CA THR A 176 67.39 19.48 5.12
C THR A 176 67.67 20.45 3.98
#